data_AF-A0A086AH32-F1
#
_entry.id   AF-A0A086AH32-F1
#
_cell.length_a   1.000
_cell.length_b   1.000
_cell.length_c   1.000
_cell.angle_alpha   90.00
_cell.angle_beta   90.00
_cell.angle_gamma   90.00
#
_symmetry.space_group_name_H-M   'P 1'
#
loop_
_entity.id
_entity.type
_entity.pdbx_description
1 polymer ?
#
loop_
_entity_poly.entity_id
_entity_poly.type
_entity_poly.pdbx_seq_one_letter_code
_entity_poly.pdbx_strand_id
1 'polypeptide(L)'
;MIQIDDKLISEDIFSEEFVCNLTKCKGACCVEGDVGAPLDKDELEILDSILDKIKPYLTQEGIKALEEQGTWTTDPEDGMYVTPMVEDRECAYVTFDERGITKCGIEKAYEDGAIDWQKPISCHLYPIRVTEYSTFTALNYHEWSVCSDACALGKELQVPIYKFLKTPLTRKYGEAFYGVLSEAADEWKKAYGS
;
A
#
# COMPACT_ATOMS: atom_id res chain seq x y z
N MET A 1 -13.84 17.24 1.23
CA MET A 1 -12.86 16.56 2.11
C MET A 1 -13.36 16.63 3.55
N ILE A 2 -13.08 15.61 4.35
CA ILE A 2 -13.47 15.53 5.76
C ILE A 2 -12.21 15.59 6.63
N GLN A 3 -12.25 16.40 7.69
CA GLN A 3 -11.16 16.51 8.65
C GLN A 3 -11.43 15.63 9.88
N ILE A 4 -10.46 14.80 10.25
CA ILE A 4 -10.42 14.04 11.50
C ILE A 4 -9.10 14.37 12.19
N ASP A 5 -9.15 15.08 13.31
CA ASP A 5 -7.98 15.65 13.99
C ASP A 5 -7.10 16.47 13.02
N ASP A 6 -5.87 16.03 12.79
CA ASP A 6 -4.88 16.59 11.87
C ASP A 6 -4.89 15.95 10.48
N LYS A 7 -5.88 15.11 10.15
CA LYS A 7 -5.95 14.36 8.89
C LYS A 7 -7.07 14.89 7.99
N LEU A 8 -6.72 15.25 6.75
CA LEU A 8 -7.67 15.61 5.70
C LEU A 8 -7.91 14.41 4.79
N ILE A 9 -9.13 13.92 4.76
CA ILE A 9 -9.54 12.70 4.05
C ILE A 9 -10.36 13.10 2.82
N SER A 10 -9.95 12.65 1.64
CA SER A 10 -10.75 12.82 0.41
C SER A 10 -12.11 12.13 0.56
N GLU A 11 -13.15 12.76 0.02
CA GLU A 11 -14.50 12.15 0.00
C GLU A 11 -14.54 10.88 -0.85
N ASP A 12 -13.62 10.75 -1.81
CA ASP A 12 -13.49 9.56 -2.66
C ASP A 12 -13.21 8.29 -1.85
N ILE A 13 -12.59 8.41 -0.67
CA ILE A 13 -12.35 7.28 0.23
C ILE A 13 -13.68 6.70 0.78
N PHE A 14 -14.74 7.51 0.79
CA PHE A 14 -16.09 7.10 1.20
C PHE A 14 -17.00 6.77 0.02
N SER A 15 -16.87 7.50 -1.09
CA SER A 15 -17.74 7.35 -2.26
C SER A 15 -17.31 6.24 -3.22
N GLU A 16 -16.00 6.02 -3.38
CA GLU A 16 -15.49 5.03 -4.32
C GLU A 16 -15.37 3.63 -3.68
N GLU A 17 -15.52 2.63 -4.54
CA GLU A 17 -15.54 1.22 -4.17
C GLU A 17 -14.34 0.49 -4.76
N PHE A 18 -13.69 -0.35 -3.96
CA PHE A 18 -12.45 -1.00 -4.35
C PHE A 18 -12.27 -2.35 -3.65
N VAL A 19 -11.95 -3.39 -4.42
CA VAL A 19 -11.48 -4.68 -3.90
C VAL A 19 -10.39 -5.21 -4.83
N CYS A 20 -9.18 -5.41 -4.31
CA CYS A 20 -8.05 -5.89 -5.13
C CYS A 20 -8.37 -7.21 -5.85
N ASN A 21 -8.12 -7.26 -7.17
CA ASN A 21 -8.38 -8.43 -8.01
C ASN A 21 -7.09 -8.99 -8.65
N LEU A 22 -6.23 -9.58 -7.82
CA LEU A 22 -4.94 -10.14 -8.26
C LEU A 22 -5.08 -11.21 -9.36
N THR A 23 -6.21 -11.92 -9.42
CA THR A 23 -6.42 -12.93 -10.47
C THR A 23 -6.52 -12.28 -11.85
N LYS A 24 -7.07 -11.05 -11.93
CA LYS A 24 -7.23 -10.27 -13.17
C LYS A 24 -6.01 -9.41 -13.46
N CYS A 25 -5.59 -8.56 -12.52
CA CYS A 25 -4.51 -7.60 -12.75
C CYS A 25 -3.10 -8.20 -12.62
N LYS A 26 -2.99 -9.44 -12.14
CA LYS A 26 -1.70 -10.14 -11.89
C LYS A 26 -0.75 -9.39 -10.93
N GLY A 27 -1.29 -8.43 -10.18
CA GLY A 27 -0.54 -7.54 -9.29
C GLY A 27 0.36 -6.55 -10.03
N ALA A 28 -0.17 -5.99 -11.13
CA ALA A 28 0.42 -4.92 -11.90
C ALA A 28 0.98 -3.77 -11.05
N CYS A 29 0.36 -3.41 -9.91
CA CYS A 29 0.85 -2.34 -9.04
C CYS A 29 2.23 -2.58 -8.40
N CYS A 30 2.80 -3.79 -8.50
CA CYS A 30 4.15 -4.12 -8.04
C CYS A 30 5.19 -4.18 -9.18
N VAL A 31 4.76 -3.99 -10.43
CA VAL A 31 5.57 -4.17 -11.66
C VAL A 31 5.47 -2.96 -12.58
N GLU A 32 4.32 -2.30 -12.56
CA GLU A 32 4.08 -1.04 -13.25
C GLU A 32 4.37 0.08 -12.25
N GLY A 33 4.98 1.16 -12.71
CA GLY A 33 5.37 2.30 -11.86
C GLY A 33 6.79 2.76 -12.18
N ASP A 34 7.01 4.06 -12.05
CA ASP A 34 8.31 4.70 -12.37
C ASP A 34 9.20 4.86 -11.14
N VAL A 35 8.63 4.72 -9.93
CA VAL A 35 9.31 4.88 -8.64
C VAL A 35 8.82 3.80 -7.68
N GLY A 36 9.73 3.36 -6.80
CA GLY A 36 9.41 2.45 -5.71
C GLY A 36 8.32 2.96 -4.77
N ALA A 37 7.76 2.07 -3.96
CA ALA A 37 6.75 2.46 -3.00
C ALA A 37 7.36 3.34 -1.89
N PRO A 38 6.71 4.45 -1.49
CA PRO A 38 7.19 5.30 -0.40
C PRO A 38 7.35 4.52 0.91
N LEU A 39 8.33 4.90 1.72
CA LEU A 39 8.61 4.27 3.01
C LEU A 39 8.58 5.32 4.12
N ASP A 40 7.97 4.96 5.25
CA ASP A 40 8.09 5.75 6.46
C ASP A 40 9.49 5.50 7.08
N LYS A 41 10.05 6.51 7.77
CA LYS A 41 11.43 6.46 8.28
C LYS A 41 11.65 5.33 9.29
N ASP A 42 10.62 4.97 10.05
CA ASP A 42 10.64 3.88 11.02
C ASP A 42 10.59 2.49 10.36
N GLU A 43 10.24 2.39 9.08
CA GLU A 43 10.25 1.15 8.32
C GLU A 43 11.67 0.76 7.86
N LEU A 44 12.60 1.73 7.75
CA LEU A 44 13.93 1.51 7.20
C LEU A 44 14.76 0.52 8.03
N GLU A 45 14.83 0.73 9.34
CA GLU A 45 15.55 -0.17 10.25
C GLU A 45 14.91 -1.56 10.29
N ILE A 46 13.59 -1.64 10.11
CA ILE A 46 12.86 -2.90 10.05
C ILE A 46 13.27 -3.67 8.80
N LEU A 47 13.26 -3.02 7.63
CA LEU A 47 13.69 -3.61 6.36
C LEU A 47 15.12 -4.17 6.44
N ASP A 48 16.04 -3.42 7.04
CA ASP A 48 17.41 -3.87 7.29
C ASP A 48 17.44 -5.13 8.19
N SER A 49 16.64 -5.14 9.25
CA SER A 49 16.63 -6.24 10.23
C SER A 49 16.02 -7.55 9.71
N ILE A 50 15.09 -7.47 8.74
CA ILE A 50 14.39 -8.64 8.21
C ILE A 50 15.03 -9.24 6.96
N LEU A 51 15.97 -8.53 6.32
CA LEU A 51 16.51 -8.86 5.00
C LEU A 51 16.92 -10.34 4.88
N ASP A 52 17.70 -10.84 5.82
CA ASP A 52 18.20 -12.23 5.77
C ASP A 52 17.08 -13.27 5.89
N LYS A 53 16.01 -12.95 6.61
CA LYS A 53 14.84 -13.84 6.76
C LYS A 53 13.94 -13.82 5.53
N ILE A 54 13.87 -12.69 4.82
CA ILE A 54 13.02 -12.56 3.63
C ILE A 54 13.73 -12.99 2.34
N LYS A 55 15.07 -13.03 2.28
CA LYS A 55 15.83 -13.48 1.08
C LYS A 55 15.27 -14.75 0.42
N PRO A 56 14.89 -15.82 1.14
CA PRO A 56 14.31 -17.03 0.52
C PRO A 56 12.97 -16.82 -0.20
N TYR A 57 12.30 -15.69 0.04
CA TYR A 57 11.01 -15.32 -0.53
C TYR A 57 11.14 -14.41 -1.76
N LEU A 58 12.36 -13.95 -2.08
CA LEU A 58 12.63 -12.99 -3.15
C LEU A 58 13.16 -13.68 -4.41
N THR A 59 13.00 -13.01 -5.55
CA THR A 59 13.65 -13.41 -6.80
C THR A 59 15.16 -13.15 -6.72
N GLN A 60 15.94 -13.82 -7.57
CA GLN A 60 17.39 -13.58 -7.62
C GLN A 60 17.71 -12.15 -8.07
N GLU A 61 16.92 -11.63 -9.00
CA GLU A 61 16.99 -10.26 -9.50
C GLU A 61 16.67 -9.25 -8.40
N GLY A 62 15.65 -9.54 -7.58
CA GLY A 62 15.30 -8.73 -6.41
C GLY A 62 16.43 -8.71 -5.38
N ILE A 63 16.99 -9.87 -5.03
CA ILE A 63 18.14 -9.96 -4.12
C ILE A 63 19.32 -9.13 -4.64
N LYS A 64 19.65 -9.26 -5.93
CA LYS A 64 20.73 -8.50 -6.56
C LYS A 64 20.47 -6.98 -6.48
N ALA A 65 19.24 -6.54 -6.76
CA ALA A 65 18.88 -5.13 -6.64
C ALA A 65 19.05 -4.62 -5.19
N LEU A 66 18.67 -5.41 -4.18
CA LEU A 66 18.86 -5.06 -2.77
C LEU A 66 20.35 -5.03 -2.37
N GLU A 67 21.19 -5.91 -2.94
CA GLU A 67 22.64 -5.88 -2.71
C GLU A 67 23.32 -4.65 -3.33
N GLU A 68 22.82 -4.18 -4.48
CA GLU A 68 23.38 -3.02 -5.19
C GLU A 68 22.87 -1.68 -4.62
N GLN A 69 21.60 -1.61 -4.21
CA GLN A 69 20.93 -0.36 -3.84
C GLN A 69 20.68 -0.22 -2.33
N GLY A 70 20.75 -1.31 -1.57
CA GLY A 70 20.31 -1.37 -0.17
C GLY A 70 18.88 -1.89 -0.02
N THR A 71 18.39 -1.97 1.22
CA THR A 71 16.99 -2.39 1.50
C THR A 71 15.97 -1.27 1.20
N TRP A 72 16.44 -0.06 1.04
CA TRP A 72 15.67 1.12 0.66
C TRP A 72 16.61 2.08 -0.08
N THR A 73 16.03 2.98 -0.85
CA THR A 73 16.75 4.07 -1.54
C THR A 73 15.97 5.37 -1.38
N THR A 74 16.43 6.45 -2.01
CA THR A 74 15.73 7.73 -2.06
C THR A 74 15.29 8.05 -3.48
N ASP A 75 14.07 8.55 -3.63
CA ASP A 75 13.58 9.12 -4.89
C ASP A 75 14.49 10.31 -5.29
N PRO A 76 15.07 10.32 -6.50
CA PRO A 76 15.92 11.42 -6.96
C PRO A 76 15.18 12.75 -7.15
N GLU A 77 13.85 12.75 -7.29
CA GLU A 77 13.07 13.97 -7.51
C GLU A 77 12.77 14.74 -6.21
N ASP A 78 12.36 14.03 -5.15
CA ASP A 78 11.91 14.66 -3.90
C ASP A 78 12.71 14.23 -2.65
N GLY A 79 13.60 13.24 -2.77
CA GLY A 79 14.42 12.73 -1.68
C GLY A 79 13.66 11.84 -0.68
N MET A 80 12.42 11.45 -0.97
CA MET A 80 11.64 10.55 -0.11
C MET A 80 12.22 9.13 -0.14
N TYR A 81 12.11 8.42 0.99
CA TYR A 81 12.53 7.02 1.05
C TYR A 81 11.57 6.16 0.24
N VAL A 82 12.11 5.26 -0.58
CA VAL A 82 11.34 4.36 -1.44
C VAL A 82 11.94 2.96 -1.47
N THR A 83 11.11 1.97 -1.81
CA THR A 83 11.61 0.61 -2.05
C THR A 83 12.51 0.55 -3.29
N PRO A 84 13.59 -0.24 -3.30
CA PRO A 84 14.42 -0.41 -4.49
C PRO A 84 13.66 -1.10 -5.62
N MET A 85 14.12 -0.89 -6.86
CA MET A 85 13.52 -1.48 -8.06
C MET A 85 14.55 -2.32 -8.84
N VAL A 86 14.07 -3.35 -9.53
CA VAL A 86 14.84 -4.13 -10.49
C VAL A 86 14.74 -3.46 -11.84
N GLU A 87 15.86 -2.93 -12.34
CA GLU A 87 15.96 -2.30 -13.67
C GLU A 87 14.85 -1.28 -13.96
N ASP A 88 14.45 -0.48 -12.96
CA ASP A 88 13.38 0.53 -13.05
C ASP A 88 12.02 -0.03 -13.51
N ARG A 89 11.74 -1.30 -13.20
CA ARG A 89 10.48 -1.97 -13.56
C ARG A 89 9.77 -2.50 -12.32
N GLU A 90 10.15 -3.67 -11.83
CA GLU A 90 9.49 -4.28 -10.68
C GLU A 90 10.12 -3.89 -9.34
N CYS A 91 9.31 -3.88 -8.28
CA CYS A 91 9.82 -3.72 -6.91
C CYS A 91 10.79 -4.86 -6.56
N ALA A 92 11.93 -4.56 -5.94
CA ALA A 92 12.93 -5.56 -5.55
C ALA A 92 12.41 -6.60 -4.53
N TYR A 93 11.28 -6.30 -3.87
CA TYR A 93 10.60 -7.20 -2.94
C TYR A 93 9.54 -8.08 -3.60
N VAL A 94 9.38 -8.02 -4.92
CA VAL A 94 8.39 -8.82 -5.64
C VAL A 94 8.80 -10.30 -5.69
N THR A 95 7.81 -11.17 -5.68
CA THR A 95 7.93 -12.59 -5.99
C THR A 95 6.71 -13.03 -6.77
N PHE A 96 6.71 -14.26 -7.29
CA PHE A 96 5.64 -14.77 -8.15
C PHE A 96 5.11 -16.09 -7.60
N ASP A 97 3.78 -16.24 -7.60
CA ASP A 97 3.17 -17.53 -7.31
C ASP A 97 3.25 -18.48 -8.52
N GLU A 98 2.83 -19.73 -8.32
CA GLU A 98 2.83 -20.77 -9.36
C GLU A 98 2.03 -20.40 -10.63
N ARG A 99 1.14 -19.41 -10.53
CA ARG A 99 0.28 -18.92 -11.62
C ARG A 99 0.84 -17.65 -12.27
N GLY A 100 2.03 -17.21 -11.86
CA GLY A 100 2.68 -15.98 -12.32
C GLY A 100 2.04 -14.70 -11.79
N ILE A 101 1.24 -14.77 -10.71
CA ILE A 101 0.67 -13.57 -10.07
C ILE A 101 1.72 -13.01 -9.12
N THR A 102 1.95 -11.70 -9.18
CA THR A 102 2.92 -11.05 -8.29
C THR A 102 2.43 -11.06 -6.85
N LYS A 103 3.39 -11.22 -5.94
CA LYS A 103 3.24 -11.18 -4.49
C LYS A 103 4.38 -10.34 -3.92
N CYS A 104 4.19 -9.82 -2.72
CA CYS A 104 5.29 -9.22 -1.97
C CYS A 104 5.97 -10.31 -1.15
N GLY A 105 7.27 -10.50 -1.31
CA GLY A 105 8.05 -11.48 -0.55
C GLY A 105 8.06 -11.19 0.96
N ILE A 106 7.99 -9.91 1.35
CA ILE A 106 7.83 -9.51 2.77
C ILE A 106 6.49 -10.00 3.31
N GLU A 107 5.39 -9.73 2.58
CA GLU A 107 4.06 -10.19 2.99
C GLU A 107 4.02 -11.72 3.07
N LYS A 108 4.66 -12.41 2.11
CA LYS A 108 4.70 -13.86 2.09
C LYS A 108 5.49 -14.43 3.29
N ALA A 109 6.62 -13.81 3.63
CA ALA A 109 7.38 -14.17 4.82
C ALA A 109 6.59 -13.95 6.12
N TYR A 110 5.77 -12.90 6.18
CA TYR A 110 4.86 -12.66 7.30
C TYR A 110 3.75 -13.72 7.38
N GLU A 111 3.08 -14.01 6.26
CA GLU A 111 2.03 -15.04 6.17
C GLU A 111 2.54 -16.43 6.61
N ASP A 112 3.80 -16.73 6.32
CA ASP A 112 4.44 -17.99 6.68
C ASP A 112 5.08 -17.97 8.10
N GLY A 113 4.98 -16.84 8.83
CA GLY A 113 5.49 -16.68 10.19
C GLY A 113 7.02 -16.58 10.30
N ALA A 114 7.71 -16.31 9.20
CA ALA A 114 9.17 -16.11 9.21
C ALA A 114 9.56 -14.75 9.81
N ILE A 115 8.67 -13.76 9.71
CA ILE A 115 8.82 -12.42 10.29
C ILE A 115 7.49 -11.96 10.91
N ASP A 116 7.57 -11.04 11.88
CA ASP A 116 6.41 -10.48 12.58
C ASP A 116 5.99 -9.11 12.02
N TRP A 117 6.41 -8.78 10.79
CA TRP A 117 6.14 -7.50 10.15
C TRP A 117 5.57 -7.69 8.75
N GLN A 118 4.37 -7.13 8.51
CA GLN A 118 3.74 -7.07 7.20
C GLN A 118 4.47 -6.10 6.27
N LYS A 119 4.20 -6.20 4.97
CA LYS A 119 4.70 -5.28 3.94
C LYS A 119 4.60 -3.79 4.33
N PRO A 120 5.39 -2.91 3.68
CA PRO A 120 5.37 -1.48 3.95
C PRO A 120 3.98 -0.88 3.99
N ILE A 121 3.76 0.07 4.88
CA ILE A 121 2.44 0.60 5.17
C ILE A 121 1.86 1.33 3.96
N SER A 122 2.67 1.99 3.14
CA SER A 122 2.25 2.62 1.89
C SER A 122 1.70 1.61 0.87
N CYS A 123 2.31 0.42 0.78
CA CYS A 123 1.84 -0.69 -0.04
C CYS A 123 0.55 -1.29 0.51
N HIS A 124 0.46 -1.42 1.84
CA HIS A 124 -0.71 -1.99 2.49
C HIS A 124 -1.92 -1.04 2.43
N LEU A 125 -1.69 0.28 2.49
CA LEU A 125 -2.75 1.30 2.39
C LEU A 125 -3.24 1.54 0.97
N TYR A 126 -2.60 0.99 -0.06
CA TYR A 126 -3.03 1.23 -1.44
C TYR A 126 -4.47 0.69 -1.67
N PRO A 127 -5.42 1.49 -2.21
CA PRO A 127 -5.19 2.66 -3.06
C PRO A 127 -5.17 4.04 -2.38
N ILE A 128 -5.12 4.13 -1.05
CA ILE A 128 -4.88 5.40 -0.35
C ILE A 128 -3.40 5.78 -0.44
N ARG A 129 -3.12 7.00 -0.89
CA ARG A 129 -1.82 7.65 -0.79
C ARG A 129 -1.85 8.73 0.27
N VAL A 130 -0.80 8.74 1.08
CA VAL A 130 -0.63 9.64 2.23
C VAL A 130 0.40 10.69 1.85
N THR A 131 0.06 11.96 2.07
CA THR A 131 0.98 13.08 1.88
C THR A 131 1.10 13.84 3.19
N GLU A 132 2.32 13.90 3.73
CA GLU A 132 2.61 14.60 4.98
C GLU A 132 2.91 16.08 4.70
N TYR A 133 2.15 16.96 5.33
CA TYR A 133 2.42 18.40 5.36
C TYR A 133 2.91 18.81 6.75
N SER A 134 3.43 20.04 6.87
CA SER A 134 3.97 20.53 8.15
C SER A 134 2.94 20.63 9.27
N THR A 135 1.64 20.70 8.95
CA THR A 135 0.55 20.91 9.92
C THR A 135 -0.58 19.90 9.85
N PHE A 136 -0.60 19.04 8.82
CA PHE A 136 -1.66 18.04 8.62
C PHE A 136 -1.18 16.92 7.70
N THR A 137 -1.91 15.82 7.69
CA THR A 137 -1.69 14.69 6.78
C THR A 137 -2.87 14.59 5.81
N ALA A 138 -2.62 14.48 4.50
CA ALA A 138 -3.68 14.25 3.53
C ALA A 138 -3.77 12.77 3.13
N LEU A 139 -4.98 12.22 3.13
CA LEU A 139 -5.29 10.87 2.67
C LEU A 139 -6.14 10.99 1.41
N ASN A 140 -5.57 10.59 0.27
CA ASN A 140 -6.22 10.70 -1.03
C ASN A 140 -6.35 9.32 -1.67
N TYR A 141 -7.48 9.08 -2.35
CA TYR A 141 -7.59 7.94 -3.25
C TYR A 141 -6.72 8.18 -4.49
N HIS A 142 -5.84 7.24 -4.81
CA HIS A 142 -5.06 7.27 -6.03
C HIS A 142 -5.74 6.44 -7.11
N GLU A 143 -6.45 7.12 -8.02
CA GLU A 143 -7.04 6.49 -9.20
C GLU A 143 -5.95 6.15 -10.22
N TRP A 144 -5.79 4.86 -10.52
CA TRP A 144 -4.80 4.38 -11.46
C TRP A 144 -5.39 3.29 -12.35
N SER A 145 -5.19 3.42 -13.66
CA SER A 145 -5.81 2.57 -14.70
C SER A 145 -5.52 1.07 -14.52
N VAL A 146 -4.36 0.72 -13.97
CA VAL A 146 -3.94 -0.67 -13.68
C VAL A 146 -4.84 -1.35 -12.64
N CYS A 147 -5.59 -0.55 -11.87
CA CYS A 147 -6.52 -1.01 -10.85
C CYS A 147 -7.98 -1.00 -11.30
N SER A 148 -8.25 -0.79 -12.59
CA SER A 148 -9.62 -0.80 -13.12
C SER A 148 -10.41 -2.08 -12.79
N ASP A 149 -9.77 -3.26 -12.84
CA ASP A 149 -10.38 -4.53 -12.42
C ASP A 149 -10.74 -4.55 -10.92
N ALA A 150 -9.97 -3.87 -10.08
CA ALA A 150 -10.23 -3.76 -8.64
C ALA A 150 -11.39 -2.80 -8.34
N CYS A 151 -11.50 -1.71 -9.10
CA CYS A 151 -12.65 -0.80 -9.03
C CYS A 151 -13.93 -1.49 -9.51
N ALA A 152 -13.87 -2.26 -10.60
CA ALA A 152 -15.00 -3.03 -11.10
C ALA A 152 -15.50 -4.07 -10.07
N LEU A 153 -14.58 -4.83 -9.46
CA LEU A 153 -14.92 -5.78 -8.41
C LEU A 153 -15.44 -5.07 -7.15
N GLY A 154 -14.87 -3.93 -6.78
CA GLY A 154 -15.34 -3.10 -5.68
C GLY A 154 -16.81 -2.70 -5.86
N LYS A 155 -17.17 -2.25 -7.06
CA LYS A 155 -18.54 -1.88 -7.44
C LYS A 155 -19.50 -3.06 -7.41
N GLU A 156 -19.05 -4.22 -7.89
CA GLU A 156 -19.84 -5.46 -7.83
C GLU A 156 -20.15 -5.88 -6.38
N LEU A 157 -19.15 -5.79 -5.50
CA LEU A 157 -19.26 -6.20 -4.10
C LEU A 157 -19.79 -5.09 -3.17
N GLN A 158 -19.94 -3.87 -3.68
CA GLN A 158 -20.35 -2.68 -2.96
C GLN A 158 -19.48 -2.40 -1.72
N VAL A 159 -18.16 -2.48 -1.89
CA VAL A 159 -17.19 -2.29 -0.79
C VAL A 159 -16.45 -0.96 -0.96
N PRO A 160 -16.78 0.05 -0.14
CA PRO A 160 -16.05 1.32 -0.10
C PRO A 160 -14.57 1.14 0.27
N ILE A 161 -13.71 2.02 -0.24
CA ILE A 161 -12.24 1.99 -0.03
C ILE A 161 -11.89 1.89 1.47
N TYR A 162 -12.47 2.74 2.33
CA TYR A 162 -12.15 2.71 3.76
C TYR A 162 -12.49 1.37 4.44
N LYS A 163 -13.50 0.64 3.94
CA LYS A 163 -13.84 -0.69 4.46
C LYS A 163 -12.86 -1.74 3.99
N PHE A 164 -12.49 -1.71 2.72
CA PHE A 164 -11.43 -2.58 2.17
C PHE A 164 -10.11 -2.40 2.93
N LEU A 165 -9.77 -1.16 3.26
CA LEU A 165 -8.54 -0.79 3.96
C LEU A 165 -8.65 -0.79 5.49
N LYS A 166 -9.65 -1.47 6.08
CA LYS A 166 -9.80 -1.52 7.54
C LYS A 166 -8.51 -1.93 8.25
N THR A 167 -7.92 -3.05 7.85
CA THR A 167 -6.69 -3.58 8.46
C THR A 167 -5.52 -2.60 8.39
N PRO A 168 -5.11 -2.08 7.22
CA PRO A 168 -3.98 -1.15 7.14
C PRO A 168 -4.27 0.22 7.79
N LEU A 169 -5.50 0.74 7.71
CA LEU A 169 -5.87 1.98 8.40
C LEU A 169 -5.78 1.83 9.91
N THR A 170 -6.24 0.70 10.43
CA THR A 170 -6.13 0.36 11.86
C THR A 170 -4.67 0.16 12.27
N ARG A 171 -3.86 -0.50 11.43
CA ARG A 171 -2.42 -0.67 11.68
C ARG A 171 -1.69 0.67 11.76
N LYS A 172 -1.96 1.62 10.86
CA LYS A 172 -1.25 2.91 10.82
C LYS A 172 -1.78 3.90 11.87
N TYR A 173 -3.09 4.00 12.06
CA TYR A 173 -3.72 5.08 12.83
C TYR A 173 -4.49 4.61 14.07
N GLY A 174 -4.61 3.30 14.28
CA GLY A 174 -5.30 2.71 15.42
C GLY A 174 -6.81 2.52 15.23
N GLU A 175 -7.38 1.64 16.06
CA GLU A 175 -8.81 1.31 16.07
C GLU A 175 -9.70 2.54 16.34
N ALA A 176 -9.24 3.44 17.21
CA ALA A 176 -9.99 4.66 17.55
C ALA A 176 -10.18 5.56 16.32
N PHE A 177 -9.11 5.79 15.56
CA PHE A 177 -9.20 6.56 14.31
C PHE A 177 -10.13 5.87 13.30
N TYR A 178 -10.01 4.56 13.12
CA TYR A 178 -10.88 3.81 12.21
C TYR A 178 -12.36 3.90 12.60
N GLY A 179 -12.66 3.90 13.91
CA GLY A 179 -14.01 4.13 14.42
C GLY A 179 -14.56 5.49 13.99
N VAL A 180 -13.82 6.57 14.26
CA VAL A 180 -14.23 7.93 13.87
C VAL A 180 -14.35 8.07 12.35
N LEU A 181 -13.44 7.46 11.59
CA LEU A 181 -13.50 7.43 10.12
C LEU A 181 -14.79 6.75 9.62
N SER A 182 -15.19 5.65 10.26
CA SER A 182 -16.40 4.90 9.90
C SER A 182 -17.66 5.71 10.23
N GLU A 183 -17.70 6.37 11.39
CA GLU A 183 -18.80 7.26 11.76
C GLU A 183 -18.91 8.45 10.78
N ALA A 184 -17.77 9.06 10.43
CA ALA A 184 -17.73 10.12 9.44
C ALA A 184 -18.25 9.66 8.06
N ALA A 185 -17.90 8.44 7.64
CA ALA A 185 -18.40 7.86 6.40
C ALA A 185 -19.92 7.63 6.43
N ASP A 186 -20.47 7.20 7.56
CA ASP A 186 -21.91 7.00 7.74
C ASP A 186 -22.68 8.34 7.70
N GLU A 187 -22.16 9.39 8.35
CA GLU A 187 -22.75 10.73 8.29
C GLU A 187 -22.63 11.35 6.89
N TRP A 188 -21.48 11.19 6.23
CA TRP A 188 -21.31 11.61 4.84
C TRP A 188 -22.32 10.92 3.91
N LYS A 189 -22.53 9.60 4.08
CA LYS A 189 -23.52 8.85 3.29
C LYS A 189 -24.95 9.32 3.55
N LYS A 190 -25.31 9.72 4.78
CA LYS A 190 -26.65 10.28 5.05
C LYS A 190 -26.85 11.65 4.39
N ALA A 191 -25.80 12.46 4.34
CA ALA A 191 -25.87 13.81 3.80
C ALA A 191 -25.78 13.86 2.26
N TYR A 192 -25.00 12.96 1.66
CA TYR A 192 -24.61 13.02 0.24
C TYR A 192 -24.82 11.71 -0.53
N GLY A 193 -25.10 10.60 0.16
CA GLY A 193 -25.38 9.32 -0.47
C GLY A 193 -26.70 9.39 -1.23
N SER A 194 -26.62 9.31 -2.56
CA SER A 194 -27.78 9.13 -3.44
C SER A 194 -28.17 7.67 -3.53
#